data_AF-W6TEX9-F1
#
_entry.id   AF-W6TEX9-F1
#
_cell.length_a   1.000
_cell.length_b   1.000
_cell.length_c   1.000
_cell.angle_alpha   90.00
_cell.angle_beta   90.00
_cell.angle_gamma   90.00
#
_symmetry.space_group_name_H-M   'P 1'
#
loop_
_entity.id
_entity.type
_entity.pdbx_description
1 polymer ?
#
loop_
_entity_poly.entity_id
_entity_poly.type
_entity_poly.pdbx_seq_one_letter_code
_entity_poly.pdbx_strand_id
1 'polypeptide(L)'
;MVMMMVMIGCNSGVVEAEQGKNKFLQSLVNVSNEFLNVFTSFGEMVGSVLGLNLDSKKSDVGKYFKTVQGTVEGVKTGLNKIVADMKKESNPNAAATETVVKKLVSETLNRIIEGAKTASDAIGVVGDDLLGNVANQNAAGVAGTGVDKLISGIKSIVDVVLSETEGNPEAGDNKKAEELNVRNNDGAGKLFDGSTGAAGDDKKAAADAAKAVGAVIGADILKAMIKDNGDAVKLAKNSAAIAGVAANAKDGTIAGGIALRAMAKDGKFANGNNANDAQKTIEGAAISAVIKALDTLTIAIRKTIDLGLKSVKEAMKTDANATSAASEKSGSSVQNQ
;
A
#
# COMPACT_ATOMS: atom_id res chain seq x y z
N MET A 1 12.52 41.29 69.24
CA MET A 1 11.84 40.04 68.83
C MET A 1 11.08 40.34 67.55
N VAL A 2 11.40 39.58 66.52
CA VAL A 2 11.15 39.86 65.10
C VAL A 2 9.69 39.59 64.77
N MET A 3 8.94 40.61 64.33
CA MET A 3 7.62 40.41 63.74
C MET A 3 7.81 40.24 62.23
N MET A 4 7.94 38.98 61.83
CA MET A 4 8.17 38.56 60.45
C MET A 4 6.84 38.63 59.69
N MET A 5 6.79 39.57 58.75
CA MET A 5 5.71 39.76 57.80
C MET A 5 5.80 38.64 56.75
N VAL A 6 4.97 37.59 56.87
CA VAL A 6 4.88 36.54 55.86
C VAL A 6 3.71 36.86 54.95
N MET A 7 4.04 37.42 53.79
CA MET A 7 3.15 37.58 52.65
C MET A 7 2.61 36.21 52.22
N ILE A 8 1.29 36.04 52.30
CA ILE A 8 0.57 34.95 51.63
C ILE A 8 0.53 35.31 50.14
N GLY A 9 1.52 34.82 49.39
CA GLY A 9 1.53 34.89 47.94
C GLY A 9 0.73 33.73 47.34
N CYS A 10 -0.40 34.06 46.71
CA CYS A 10 -1.03 33.20 45.70
C CYS A 10 -0.04 32.94 44.56
N ASN A 11 0.56 31.75 44.49
CA ASN A 11 1.21 31.26 43.27
C ASN A 11 1.14 29.72 43.17
N SER A 12 -0.07 29.17 43.20
CA SER A 12 -0.33 27.74 42.98
C SER A 12 -0.75 27.40 41.54
N GLY A 13 -0.85 28.40 40.64
CA GLY A 13 -1.31 28.19 39.24
C GLY A 13 -0.22 27.90 38.20
N VAL A 14 1.05 28.17 38.49
CA VAL A 14 2.14 28.07 37.49
C VAL A 14 2.75 26.65 37.42
N VAL A 15 2.71 25.88 38.50
CA VAL A 15 3.36 24.57 38.58
C VAL A 15 2.54 23.47 37.87
N GLU A 16 1.20 23.54 37.88
CA GLU A 16 0.36 22.57 37.16
C GLU A 16 0.41 22.76 35.64
N ALA A 17 0.52 24.00 35.17
CA ALA A 17 0.66 24.30 33.74
C ALA A 17 2.00 23.82 33.16
N GLU A 18 3.10 23.92 33.91
CA GLU A 18 4.40 23.37 33.49
C GLU A 18 4.48 21.84 33.61
N GLN A 19 3.86 21.23 34.62
CA GLN A 19 3.79 19.77 34.71
C GLN A 19 2.90 19.15 33.62
N GLY A 20 1.78 19.80 33.26
CA GLY A 20 0.95 19.40 32.13
C GLY A 20 1.69 19.54 30.79
N LYS A 21 2.45 20.64 30.60
CA LYS A 21 3.32 20.82 29.43
C LYS A 21 4.43 19.77 29.36
N ASN A 22 5.08 19.44 30.47
CA ASN A 22 6.13 18.42 30.48
C ASN A 22 5.59 17.01 30.21
N LYS A 23 4.38 16.68 30.67
CA LYS A 23 3.71 15.40 30.35
C LYS A 23 3.25 15.35 28.89
N PHE A 24 2.66 16.43 28.37
CA PHE A 24 2.32 16.55 26.95
C PHE A 24 3.56 16.46 26.05
N LEU A 25 4.67 17.09 26.44
CA LEU A 25 5.96 17.00 25.76
C LEU A 25 6.55 15.59 25.86
N GLN A 26 6.39 14.89 26.98
CA GLN A 26 6.83 13.50 27.13
C GLN A 26 5.99 12.51 26.32
N SER A 27 4.67 12.76 26.23
CA SER A 27 3.75 12.07 25.31
C SER A 27 4.16 12.34 23.86
N LEU A 28 4.47 13.59 23.50
CA LEU A 28 5.04 13.95 22.19
C LEU A 28 6.40 13.30 21.91
N VAL A 29 7.26 13.13 22.92
CA VAL A 29 8.56 12.45 22.78
C VAL A 29 8.36 10.95 22.55
N ASN A 30 7.48 10.29 23.29
CA ASN A 30 7.14 8.89 23.03
C ASN A 30 6.50 8.70 21.65
N VAL A 31 5.65 9.64 21.24
CA VAL A 31 5.07 9.69 19.89
C VAL A 31 6.17 9.88 18.86
N SER A 32 7.15 10.76 19.11
CA SER A 32 8.26 10.97 18.19
C SER A 32 9.11 9.70 18.05
N ASN A 33 9.30 8.91 19.10
CA ASN A 33 9.99 7.62 19.01
C ASN A 33 9.19 6.56 18.23
N GLU A 34 7.87 6.47 18.42
CA GLU A 34 7.01 5.59 17.63
C GLU A 34 6.95 6.04 16.16
N PHE A 35 6.91 7.35 15.90
CA PHE A 35 6.99 7.92 14.56
C PHE A 35 8.35 7.66 13.91
N LEU A 36 9.45 7.71 14.66
CA LEU A 36 10.78 7.36 14.17
C LEU A 36 10.83 5.88 13.77
N ASN A 37 10.29 4.98 14.58
CA ASN A 37 10.19 3.55 14.24
C ASN A 37 9.31 3.31 13.00
N VAL A 38 8.21 4.05 12.87
CA VAL A 38 7.37 4.03 11.66
C VAL A 38 8.16 4.55 10.45
N PHE A 39 8.91 5.64 10.60
CA PHE A 39 9.69 6.25 9.52
C PHE A 39 10.84 5.35 9.06
N THR A 40 11.53 4.67 9.98
CA THR A 40 12.55 3.67 9.64
C THR A 40 11.92 2.46 8.94
N SER A 41 10.76 1.99 9.41
CA SER A 41 10.02 0.87 8.78
C SER A 41 9.52 1.23 7.37
N PHE A 42 9.13 2.49 7.12
CA PHE A 42 8.86 2.97 5.76
C PHE A 42 10.11 2.97 4.88
N GLY A 43 11.29 3.24 5.44
CA GLY A 43 12.57 3.10 4.74
C GLY A 43 12.84 1.65 4.33
N GLU A 44 12.59 0.69 5.22
CA GLU A 44 12.69 -0.74 4.93
C GLU A 44 11.69 -1.17 3.84
N MET A 45 10.48 -0.61 3.83
CA MET A 45 9.46 -0.87 2.80
C MET A 45 9.92 -0.41 1.40
N VAL A 46 10.51 0.79 1.31
CA VAL A 46 11.12 1.29 0.06
C VAL A 46 12.32 0.45 -0.36
N GLY A 47 13.20 0.11 0.59
CA GLY A 47 14.35 -0.76 0.34
C GLY A 47 13.97 -2.17 -0.14
N SER A 48 12.85 -2.71 0.35
CA SER A 48 12.34 -4.03 -0.04
C SER A 48 11.89 -4.07 -1.50
N VAL A 49 11.29 -2.99 -2.01
CA VAL A 49 10.88 -2.91 -3.43
C VAL A 49 12.07 -2.63 -4.33
N LEU A 50 12.96 -1.71 -3.94
CA LEU A 50 14.17 -1.37 -4.70
C LEU A 50 15.20 -2.51 -4.71
N GLY A 51 15.13 -3.42 -3.73
CA GLY A 51 15.99 -4.61 -3.65
C GLY A 51 15.55 -5.77 -4.54
N LEU A 52 14.38 -5.68 -5.19
CA LEU A 52 13.91 -6.75 -6.08
C LEU A 52 14.76 -6.82 -7.36
N ASN A 53 15.11 -8.04 -7.74
CA ASN A 53 15.97 -8.40 -8.85
C ASN A 53 15.55 -9.76 -9.45
N LEU A 54 16.33 -10.29 -10.40
CA LEU A 54 16.07 -11.56 -11.08
C LEU A 54 16.00 -12.77 -10.13
N ASP A 55 16.72 -12.73 -9.01
CA ASP A 55 16.78 -13.80 -8.01
C ASP A 55 15.72 -13.64 -6.91
N SER A 56 14.87 -12.61 -7.00
CA SER A 56 13.88 -12.30 -5.98
C SER A 56 12.72 -13.29 -5.98
N LYS A 57 12.33 -13.68 -4.78
CA LYS A 57 11.32 -14.71 -4.55
C LYS A 57 9.96 -14.09 -4.35
N LYS A 58 8.92 -14.87 -4.64
CA LYS A 58 7.53 -14.53 -4.27
C LYS A 58 7.41 -14.26 -2.77
N SER A 59 8.15 -15.01 -1.95
CA SER A 59 8.18 -14.80 -0.50
C SER A 59 8.67 -13.41 -0.09
N ASP A 60 9.51 -12.75 -0.89
CA ASP A 60 10.00 -11.41 -0.57
C ASP A 60 8.89 -10.36 -0.76
N VAL A 61 8.00 -10.58 -1.73
CA VAL A 61 6.76 -9.78 -1.84
C VAL A 61 5.80 -10.09 -0.69
N GLY A 62 5.69 -11.35 -0.27
CA GLY A 62 4.94 -11.73 0.93
C GLY A 62 5.44 -11.00 2.18
N LYS A 63 6.77 -10.91 2.36
CA LYS A 63 7.42 -10.15 3.44
C LYS A 63 7.17 -8.65 3.31
N TYR A 64 7.24 -8.08 2.09
CA TYR A 64 6.89 -6.68 1.86
C TYR A 64 5.51 -6.34 2.44
N PHE A 65 4.47 -7.12 2.11
CA PHE A 65 3.13 -6.89 2.66
C PHE A 65 3.08 -7.10 4.18
N LYS A 66 3.90 -8.01 4.72
CA LYS A 66 4.01 -8.17 6.18
C LYS A 66 4.61 -6.93 6.86
N THR A 67 5.63 -6.33 6.24
CA THR A 67 6.24 -5.08 6.71
C THR A 67 5.25 -3.91 6.63
N VAL A 68 4.46 -3.82 5.54
CA VAL A 68 3.36 -2.85 5.42
C VAL A 68 2.38 -3.01 6.59
N GLN A 69 1.93 -4.24 6.86
CA GLN A 69 1.02 -4.53 7.97
C GLN A 69 1.58 -4.02 9.30
N GLY A 70 2.80 -4.42 9.66
CA GLY A 70 3.42 -4.04 10.94
C GLY A 70 3.64 -2.54 11.08
N THR A 71 4.08 -1.88 10.01
CA THR A 71 4.29 -0.42 10.00
C THR A 71 2.99 0.33 10.29
N VAL A 72 1.90 -0.05 9.62
CA VAL A 72 0.61 0.63 9.77
C VAL A 72 -0.05 0.30 11.11
N GLU A 73 0.15 -0.91 11.65
CA GLU A 73 -0.23 -1.26 13.02
C GLU A 73 0.50 -0.41 14.06
N GLY A 74 1.78 -0.12 13.86
CA GLY A 74 2.56 0.80 14.68
C GLY A 74 1.97 2.21 14.69
N VAL A 75 1.66 2.77 13.51
CA VAL A 75 0.99 4.07 13.39
C VAL A 75 -0.34 4.09 14.14
N LYS A 76 -1.19 3.08 13.93
CA LYS A 76 -2.49 2.96 14.60
C LYS A 76 -2.34 2.94 16.13
N THR A 77 -1.37 2.18 16.65
CA THR A 77 -1.13 2.08 18.09
C THR A 77 -0.64 3.40 18.66
N GLY A 78 0.32 4.05 18.00
CA GLY A 78 0.84 5.37 18.39
C GLY A 78 -0.25 6.44 18.43
N LEU A 79 -1.11 6.51 17.42
CA LEU A 79 -2.22 7.47 17.38
C LEU A 79 -3.23 7.27 18.51
N ASN A 80 -3.58 6.03 18.84
CA ASN A 80 -4.49 5.75 19.96
C ASN A 80 -3.85 6.12 21.31
N LYS A 81 -2.54 5.93 21.46
CA LYS A 81 -1.80 6.35 22.66
C LYS A 81 -1.81 7.87 22.83
N ILE A 82 -1.62 8.65 21.76
CA ILE A 82 -1.75 10.12 21.79
C ILE A 82 -3.10 10.53 22.38
N VAL A 83 -4.18 9.95 21.88
CA VAL A 83 -5.53 10.28 22.32
C VAL A 83 -5.73 9.92 23.80
N ALA A 84 -5.22 8.76 24.24
CA ALA A 84 -5.31 8.34 25.63
C ALA A 84 -4.54 9.29 26.57
N ASP A 85 -3.33 9.68 26.19
CA ASP A 85 -2.49 10.60 26.96
C ASP A 85 -3.13 11.99 27.03
N MET A 86 -3.65 12.52 25.91
CA MET A 86 -4.38 13.79 25.87
C MET A 86 -5.60 13.80 26.81
N LYS A 87 -6.36 12.69 26.89
CA LYS A 87 -7.49 12.57 27.81
C LYS A 87 -7.05 12.55 29.27
N LYS A 88 -5.97 11.83 29.57
CA LYS A 88 -5.41 11.74 30.93
C LYS A 88 -4.90 13.10 31.43
N GLU A 89 -4.42 13.93 30.51
CA GLU A 89 -3.94 15.28 30.76
C GLU A 89 -5.06 16.34 30.71
N SER A 90 -6.33 15.93 30.54
CA SER A 90 -7.48 16.84 30.39
C SER A 90 -7.27 17.88 29.29
N ASN A 91 -6.63 17.50 28.18
CA ASN A 91 -6.39 18.38 27.05
C ASN A 91 -7.73 18.75 26.39
N PRO A 92 -8.05 20.05 26.21
CA PRO A 92 -9.33 20.49 25.63
C PRO A 92 -9.57 19.96 24.21
N ASN A 93 -8.51 19.62 23.48
CA ASN A 93 -8.55 19.18 22.09
C ASN A 93 -8.60 17.64 21.96
N ALA A 94 -8.63 16.92 23.09
CA ALA A 94 -8.62 15.45 23.10
C ALA A 94 -9.82 14.86 22.34
N ALA A 95 -11.00 15.43 22.48
CA ALA A 95 -12.22 14.95 21.81
C ALA A 95 -12.18 15.17 20.29
N ALA A 96 -11.72 16.34 19.84
CA ALA A 96 -11.55 16.63 18.41
C ALA A 96 -10.49 15.70 17.78
N THR A 97 -9.34 15.54 18.47
CA THR A 97 -8.25 14.66 18.03
C THR A 97 -8.71 13.19 17.99
N GLU A 98 -9.44 12.72 19.00
CA GLU A 98 -10.00 11.37 19.01
C GLU A 98 -10.90 11.09 17.81
N THR A 99 -11.74 12.06 17.44
CA THR A 99 -12.66 11.93 16.30
C THR A 99 -11.88 11.75 14.99
N VAL A 100 -10.85 12.58 14.77
CA VAL A 100 -10.00 12.48 13.58
C VAL A 100 -9.19 11.18 13.57
N VAL A 101 -8.64 10.77 14.70
CA VAL A 101 -7.90 9.50 14.83
C VAL A 101 -8.80 8.31 14.56
N LYS A 102 -10.01 8.25 15.14
CA LYS A 102 -10.97 7.18 14.89
C LYS A 102 -11.34 7.09 13.42
N LYS A 103 -11.56 8.23 12.76
CA LYS A 103 -11.83 8.28 11.32
C LYS A 103 -10.66 7.71 10.52
N LEU A 104 -9.44 8.21 10.74
CA LEU A 104 -8.24 7.71 10.05
C LEU A 104 -8.01 6.22 10.26
N VAL A 105 -8.19 5.72 11.48
CA VAL A 105 -8.01 4.30 11.80
C VAL A 105 -9.06 3.44 11.11
N SER A 106 -10.33 3.81 11.21
CA SER A 106 -11.45 2.98 10.71
C SER A 106 -11.58 3.02 9.20
N GLU A 107 -11.44 4.19 8.57
CA GLU A 107 -11.63 4.36 7.13
C GLU A 107 -10.37 4.00 6.33
N THR A 108 -9.18 4.07 6.95
CA THR A 108 -7.91 3.92 6.21
C THR A 108 -7.00 2.86 6.82
N LEU A 109 -6.48 3.06 8.03
CA LEU A 109 -5.39 2.20 8.55
C LEU A 109 -5.83 0.74 8.69
N ASN A 110 -7.05 0.47 9.17
CA ASN A 110 -7.58 -0.89 9.26
C ASN A 110 -7.64 -1.58 7.88
N ARG A 111 -8.10 -0.86 6.84
CA ARG A 111 -8.21 -1.41 5.48
C ARG A 111 -6.84 -1.74 4.88
N ILE A 112 -5.83 -0.92 5.18
CA ILE A 112 -4.44 -1.19 4.76
C ILE A 112 -3.88 -2.41 5.51
N ILE A 113 -4.06 -2.48 6.84
CA ILE A 113 -3.59 -3.58 7.68
C ILE A 113 -4.21 -4.91 7.23
N GLU A 114 -5.53 -4.96 7.10
CA GLU A 114 -6.26 -6.16 6.69
C GLU A 114 -5.94 -6.58 5.27
N GLY A 115 -5.85 -5.61 4.35
CA GLY A 115 -5.47 -5.84 2.96
C GLY A 115 -4.06 -6.41 2.84
N ALA A 116 -3.09 -5.80 3.54
CA ALA A 116 -1.70 -6.23 3.54
C ALA A 116 -1.54 -7.62 4.16
N LYS A 117 -2.22 -7.89 5.27
CA LYS A 117 -2.26 -9.24 5.86
C LYS A 117 -2.81 -10.27 4.87
N THR A 118 -3.95 -9.97 4.24
CA THR A 118 -4.61 -10.89 3.29
C THR A 118 -3.71 -11.17 2.07
N ALA A 119 -3.05 -10.15 1.52
CA ALA A 119 -2.10 -10.31 0.43
C ALA A 119 -0.86 -11.13 0.86
N SER A 120 -0.28 -10.81 2.03
CA SER A 120 0.86 -11.54 2.58
C SER A 120 0.55 -13.02 2.80
N ASP A 121 -0.60 -13.34 3.39
CA ASP A 121 -1.04 -14.72 3.64
C ASP A 121 -1.33 -15.48 2.33
N ALA A 122 -1.82 -14.79 1.30
CA ALA A 122 -2.08 -15.41 -0.02
C ALA A 122 -0.80 -15.78 -0.76
N ILE A 123 0.23 -14.93 -0.70
CA ILE A 123 1.53 -15.15 -1.33
C ILE A 123 2.36 -16.15 -0.51
N GLY A 124 2.33 -16.01 0.81
CA GLY A 124 3.22 -16.69 1.74
C GLY A 124 4.55 -15.96 1.91
N VAL A 125 5.15 -16.10 3.11
CA VAL A 125 6.44 -15.48 3.47
C VAL A 125 7.63 -16.47 3.41
N VAL A 126 7.36 -17.69 2.96
CA VAL A 126 8.32 -18.78 2.80
C VAL A 126 8.14 -19.39 1.41
N GLY A 127 9.24 -19.80 0.80
CA GLY A 127 9.26 -20.44 -0.51
C GLY A 127 10.43 -19.94 -1.35
N ASP A 128 10.82 -20.73 -2.34
CA ASP A 128 11.97 -20.42 -3.22
C ASP A 128 11.56 -20.09 -4.66
N ASP A 129 10.26 -20.09 -4.95
CA ASP A 129 9.73 -19.70 -6.26
C ASP A 129 10.08 -18.24 -6.55
N LEU A 130 10.71 -18.01 -7.71
CA LEU A 130 11.06 -16.69 -8.21
C LEU A 130 9.82 -15.89 -8.63
N LEU A 131 9.93 -14.57 -8.67
CA LEU A 131 8.89 -13.72 -9.28
C LEU A 131 8.72 -14.01 -10.77
N GLY A 132 9.85 -14.15 -11.47
CA GLY A 132 9.92 -14.59 -12.86
C GLY A 132 9.87 -16.11 -13.05
N ASN A 133 9.07 -16.85 -12.26
CA ASN A 133 9.04 -18.32 -12.36
C ASN A 133 8.50 -18.77 -13.73
N VAL A 134 9.41 -19.16 -14.61
CA VAL A 134 9.09 -19.69 -15.95
C VAL A 134 9.08 -21.21 -15.89
N ALA A 135 8.09 -21.83 -16.52
CA ALA A 135 8.02 -23.28 -16.62
C ALA A 135 9.21 -23.85 -17.41
N ASN A 136 9.43 -25.16 -17.28
CA ASN A 136 10.44 -25.87 -18.07
C ASN A 136 10.17 -25.69 -19.57
N GLN A 137 11.18 -25.93 -20.40
CA GLN A 137 11.06 -25.87 -21.86
C GLN A 137 9.81 -26.63 -22.34
N ASN A 138 9.02 -26.00 -23.20
CA ASN A 138 7.76 -26.54 -23.74
C ASN A 138 6.69 -26.91 -22.71
N ALA A 139 6.78 -26.41 -21.48
CA ALA A 139 5.76 -26.64 -20.46
C ALA A 139 4.76 -25.49 -20.37
N ALA A 140 3.55 -25.84 -19.95
CA ALA A 140 2.47 -24.92 -19.66
C ALA A 140 2.76 -24.04 -18.43
N GLY A 141 2.15 -22.86 -18.42
CA GLY A 141 2.10 -21.98 -17.26
C GLY A 141 1.16 -22.54 -16.18
N VAL A 142 1.25 -21.98 -14.98
CA VAL A 142 0.45 -22.42 -13.83
C VAL A 142 -0.28 -21.24 -13.20
N ALA A 143 -1.60 -21.44 -13.03
CA ALA A 143 -2.51 -20.77 -12.09
C ALA A 143 -1.83 -19.90 -11.03
N GLY A 144 -1.09 -20.62 -10.20
CA GLY A 144 -0.88 -20.25 -8.84
C GLY A 144 -2.15 -20.44 -8.00
N THR A 145 -1.96 -20.46 -6.70
CA THR A 145 -3.01 -20.56 -5.68
C THR A 145 -3.20 -19.20 -5.01
N GLY A 146 -4.37 -18.98 -4.39
CA GLY A 146 -4.62 -17.77 -3.59
C GLY A 146 -4.81 -16.47 -4.39
N VAL A 147 -4.91 -16.52 -5.72
CA VAL A 147 -5.05 -15.32 -6.59
C VAL A 147 -6.21 -14.41 -6.16
N ASP A 148 -7.37 -14.98 -5.82
CA ASP A 148 -8.53 -14.18 -5.38
C ASP A 148 -8.27 -13.44 -4.07
N LYS A 149 -7.58 -14.09 -3.12
CA LYS A 149 -7.19 -13.45 -1.85
C LYS A 149 -6.17 -12.35 -2.09
N LEU A 150 -5.16 -12.61 -2.94
CA LEU A 150 -4.18 -11.61 -3.32
C LEU A 150 -4.84 -10.35 -3.90
N ILE A 151 -5.76 -10.52 -4.86
CA ILE A 151 -6.50 -9.42 -5.49
C ILE A 151 -7.32 -8.67 -4.43
N SER A 152 -8.06 -9.37 -3.59
CA SER A 152 -8.89 -8.74 -2.54
C SER A 152 -8.05 -7.94 -1.54
N GLY A 153 -6.88 -8.46 -1.15
CA GLY A 153 -5.95 -7.79 -0.26
C GLY A 153 -5.40 -6.50 -0.86
N ILE A 154 -4.95 -6.56 -2.12
CA ILE A 154 -4.45 -5.39 -2.84
C ILE A 154 -5.58 -4.38 -3.08
N LYS A 155 -6.78 -4.82 -3.46
CA LYS A 155 -7.96 -3.96 -3.65
C LYS A 155 -8.30 -3.17 -2.39
N SER A 156 -8.32 -3.84 -1.22
CA SER A 156 -8.60 -3.18 0.06
C SER A 156 -7.66 -2.00 0.35
N ILE A 157 -6.37 -2.14 -0.01
CA ILE A 157 -5.36 -1.08 0.12
C ILE A 157 -5.58 -0.02 -0.97
N VAL A 158 -5.62 -0.42 -2.24
CA VAL A 158 -5.71 0.49 -3.40
C VAL A 158 -6.92 1.41 -3.30
N ASP A 159 -8.08 0.90 -2.88
CA ASP A 159 -9.31 1.67 -2.72
C ASP A 159 -9.18 2.85 -1.74
N VAL A 160 -8.25 2.79 -0.78
CA VAL A 160 -8.03 3.85 0.21
C VAL A 160 -6.78 4.70 -0.05
N VAL A 161 -5.88 4.26 -0.94
CA VAL A 161 -4.61 4.97 -1.20
C VAL A 161 -4.51 5.58 -2.59
N LEU A 162 -5.24 5.07 -3.59
CA LEU A 162 -5.30 5.64 -4.94
C LEU A 162 -6.70 6.17 -5.24
N SER A 163 -6.76 7.38 -5.78
CA SER A 163 -8.02 7.94 -6.27
C SER A 163 -8.54 7.17 -7.50
N GLU A 164 -9.82 7.36 -7.85
CA GLU A 164 -10.44 6.73 -9.02
C GLU A 164 -9.83 7.19 -10.34
N THR A 165 -9.26 8.40 -10.37
CA THR A 165 -8.64 9.00 -11.56
C THR A 165 -7.15 8.67 -11.71
N GLU A 166 -6.54 8.05 -10.70
CA GLU A 166 -5.14 7.62 -10.75
C GLU A 166 -5.00 6.25 -11.40
N GLY A 167 -4.37 6.24 -12.58
CA GLY A 167 -4.14 5.05 -13.39
C GLY A 167 -5.34 4.63 -14.22
N ASN A 168 -5.08 3.83 -15.25
CA ASN A 168 -6.09 3.29 -16.14
C ASN A 168 -5.84 1.78 -16.33
N PRO A 169 -6.78 0.88 -15.96
CA PRO A 169 -6.62 -0.56 -16.13
C PRO A 169 -6.48 -0.99 -17.61
N GLU A 170 -6.86 -0.09 -18.51
CA GLU A 170 -6.80 -0.21 -19.95
C GLU A 170 -5.81 0.78 -20.58
N ALA A 171 -4.75 1.13 -19.84
CA ALA A 171 -3.67 1.96 -20.36
C ALA A 171 -2.91 1.28 -21.51
N GLY A 172 -2.32 2.12 -22.36
CA GLY A 172 -1.59 1.71 -23.55
C GLY A 172 -2.47 1.23 -24.69
N ASP A 173 -1.86 0.59 -25.67
CA ASP A 173 -2.54 0.06 -26.85
C ASP A 173 -2.64 -1.47 -26.81
N ASN A 174 -3.40 -2.02 -27.76
CA ASN A 174 -3.59 -3.45 -27.93
C ASN A 174 -2.65 -4.04 -29.00
N LYS A 175 -1.56 -3.35 -29.35
CA LYS A 175 -0.64 -3.78 -30.41
C LYS A 175 0.48 -4.63 -29.82
N LYS A 176 0.79 -5.74 -30.49
CA LYS A 176 1.92 -6.58 -30.11
C LYS A 176 3.24 -5.95 -30.55
N ALA A 177 4.33 -6.31 -29.87
CA ALA A 177 5.65 -5.73 -30.14
C ALA A 177 6.15 -5.99 -31.57
N GLU A 178 5.87 -7.18 -32.11
CA GLU A 178 6.16 -7.55 -33.49
C GLU A 178 5.04 -7.05 -34.43
N GLU A 179 5.39 -6.48 -35.58
CA GLU A 179 4.44 -6.05 -36.64
C GLU A 179 3.40 -4.96 -36.27
N LEU A 180 3.26 -4.59 -34.99
CA LEU A 180 2.31 -3.57 -34.49
C LEU A 180 0.84 -3.84 -34.85
N ASN A 181 0.48 -5.10 -35.11
CA ASN A 181 -0.89 -5.55 -35.27
C ASN A 181 -1.53 -5.83 -33.90
N VAL A 182 -2.85 -6.00 -33.90
CA VAL A 182 -3.62 -6.27 -32.68
C VAL A 182 -3.20 -7.60 -32.06
N ARG A 183 -3.01 -7.62 -30.74
CA ARG A 183 -2.68 -8.83 -29.98
C ARG A 183 -3.70 -9.94 -30.21
N ASN A 184 -3.17 -11.12 -30.45
CA ASN A 184 -3.91 -12.37 -30.62
C ASN A 184 -3.24 -13.47 -29.74
N ASN A 185 -3.38 -14.73 -30.13
CA ASN A 185 -2.84 -15.89 -29.43
C ASN A 185 -1.31 -16.10 -29.55
N ASP A 186 -0.58 -15.25 -30.29
CA ASP A 186 0.90 -15.28 -30.40
C ASP A 186 1.60 -14.19 -29.57
N GLY A 187 0.84 -13.29 -28.94
CA GLY A 187 1.37 -12.20 -28.10
C GLY A 187 1.63 -12.59 -26.65
N ALA A 188 1.80 -11.59 -25.77
CA ALA A 188 2.13 -11.78 -24.35
C ALA A 188 1.15 -12.69 -23.58
N GLY A 189 -0.10 -12.79 -24.05
CA GLY A 189 -1.09 -13.72 -23.50
C GLY A 189 -0.66 -15.18 -23.53
N LYS A 190 0.21 -15.55 -24.47
CA LYS A 190 0.71 -16.91 -24.62
C LYS A 190 1.53 -17.37 -23.40
N LEU A 191 2.10 -16.44 -22.63
CA LEU A 191 2.76 -16.71 -21.36
C LEU A 191 1.82 -17.22 -20.26
N PHE A 192 0.50 -17.12 -20.46
CA PHE A 192 -0.53 -17.59 -19.54
C PHE A 192 -1.19 -18.90 -20.00
N ASP A 193 -0.70 -19.53 -21.07
CA ASP A 193 -1.25 -20.78 -21.59
C ASP A 193 -1.00 -21.93 -20.61
N GLY A 194 -2.07 -22.43 -20.01
CA GLY A 194 -2.03 -23.52 -19.03
C GLY A 194 -2.15 -24.92 -19.63
N SER A 195 -2.21 -25.04 -20.96
CA SER A 195 -2.37 -26.34 -21.63
C SER A 195 -1.19 -26.70 -22.52
N THR A 196 -0.80 -25.82 -23.44
CA THR A 196 0.15 -26.14 -24.52
C THR A 196 1.51 -25.47 -24.36
N GLY A 197 1.65 -24.58 -23.37
CA GLY A 197 2.85 -23.75 -23.24
C GLY A 197 2.91 -22.64 -24.30
N ALA A 198 4.08 -22.02 -24.43
CA ALA A 198 4.33 -20.96 -25.40
C ALA A 198 4.82 -21.44 -26.77
N ALA A 199 5.19 -22.72 -26.89
CA ALA A 199 5.59 -23.37 -28.14
C ALA A 199 6.61 -22.54 -28.96
N GLY A 200 6.35 -22.29 -30.24
CA GLY A 200 7.22 -21.48 -31.11
C GLY A 200 7.12 -19.96 -30.93
N ASP A 201 6.16 -19.49 -30.13
CA ASP A 201 5.83 -18.06 -29.98
C ASP A 201 6.49 -17.43 -28.75
N ASP A 202 7.31 -18.19 -28.01
CA ASP A 202 7.93 -17.76 -26.75
C ASP A 202 8.71 -16.44 -26.85
N LYS A 203 9.53 -16.26 -27.89
CA LYS A 203 10.26 -15.01 -28.11
C LYS A 203 9.32 -13.83 -28.39
N LYS A 204 8.25 -14.05 -29.16
CA LYS A 204 7.26 -13.03 -29.51
C LYS A 204 6.46 -12.61 -28.27
N ALA A 205 6.00 -13.60 -27.52
CA ALA A 205 5.26 -13.42 -26.28
C ALA A 205 6.10 -12.70 -25.22
N ALA A 206 7.38 -13.06 -25.08
CA ALA A 206 8.31 -12.42 -24.17
C ALA A 206 8.59 -10.95 -24.54
N ALA A 207 8.86 -10.67 -25.83
CA ALA A 207 9.07 -9.30 -26.31
C ALA A 207 7.82 -8.42 -26.12
N ASP A 208 6.64 -8.97 -26.40
CA ASP A 208 5.38 -8.27 -26.19
C ASP A 208 5.08 -8.03 -24.70
N ALA A 209 5.40 -8.98 -23.83
CA ALA A 209 5.29 -8.81 -22.39
C ALA A 209 6.18 -7.66 -21.89
N ALA A 210 7.43 -7.59 -22.34
CA ALA A 210 8.34 -6.50 -22.02
C ALA A 210 7.82 -5.15 -22.53
N LYS A 211 7.29 -5.09 -23.76
CA LYS A 211 6.65 -3.88 -24.30
C LYS A 211 5.45 -3.44 -23.48
N ALA A 212 4.55 -4.35 -23.15
CA ALA A 212 3.34 -4.04 -22.39
C ALA A 212 3.67 -3.48 -21.02
N VAL A 213 4.60 -4.12 -20.29
CA VAL A 213 5.07 -3.63 -18.99
C VAL A 213 5.81 -2.31 -19.13
N GLY A 214 6.59 -2.12 -20.19
CA GLY A 214 7.31 -0.88 -20.48
C GLY A 214 6.39 0.31 -20.76
N ALA A 215 5.26 0.09 -21.42
CA ALA A 215 4.34 1.11 -21.88
C ALA A 215 3.41 1.69 -20.80
N VAL A 216 3.36 1.10 -19.60
CA VAL A 216 2.43 1.50 -18.52
C VAL A 216 3.14 1.90 -17.24
N ILE A 217 2.43 2.65 -16.39
CA ILE A 217 2.88 3.02 -15.05
C ILE A 217 2.32 2.07 -13.98
N GLY A 218 2.88 2.10 -12.77
CA GLY A 218 2.44 1.21 -11.70
C GLY A 218 1.00 1.41 -11.26
N ALA A 219 0.46 2.63 -11.36
CA ALA A 219 -0.95 2.89 -11.07
C ALA A 219 -1.89 2.16 -12.06
N ASP A 220 -1.53 2.12 -13.35
CA ASP A 220 -2.27 1.36 -14.36
C ASP A 220 -2.28 -0.13 -14.04
N ILE A 221 -1.11 -0.67 -13.66
CA ILE A 221 -0.95 -2.06 -13.25
C ILE A 221 -1.84 -2.34 -12.04
N LEU A 222 -1.75 -1.55 -10.97
CA LEU A 222 -2.57 -1.72 -9.77
C LEU A 222 -4.07 -1.69 -10.10
N LYS A 223 -4.54 -0.72 -10.89
CA LYS A 223 -5.95 -0.65 -11.31
C LYS A 223 -6.36 -1.86 -12.16
N ALA A 224 -5.50 -2.35 -13.06
CA ALA A 224 -5.76 -3.55 -13.85
C ALA A 224 -5.89 -4.80 -12.97
N MET A 225 -5.05 -4.94 -11.94
CA MET A 225 -5.06 -6.07 -11.02
C MET A 225 -6.35 -6.17 -10.20
N ILE A 226 -6.94 -5.04 -9.83
CA ILE A 226 -8.12 -4.97 -8.95
C ILE A 226 -9.44 -4.74 -9.68
N LYS A 227 -9.41 -4.65 -11.02
CA LYS A 227 -10.61 -4.47 -11.84
C LYS A 227 -11.50 -5.70 -11.70
N ASP A 228 -12.72 -5.49 -11.21
CA ASP A 228 -13.68 -6.57 -11.02
C ASP A 228 -14.01 -7.22 -12.37
N ASN A 229 -13.90 -8.54 -12.45
CA ASN A 229 -14.02 -9.31 -13.69
C ASN A 229 -13.08 -8.85 -14.83
N GLY A 230 -11.97 -8.17 -14.48
CA GLY A 230 -11.00 -7.65 -15.42
C GLY A 230 -10.23 -8.75 -16.15
N ASP A 231 -9.83 -8.48 -17.39
CA ASP A 231 -9.13 -9.46 -18.22
C ASP A 231 -7.73 -9.79 -17.67
N ALA A 232 -7.11 -8.89 -16.91
CA ALA A 232 -5.87 -9.15 -16.18
C ALA A 232 -6.04 -10.30 -15.16
N VAL A 233 -7.16 -10.31 -14.44
CA VAL A 233 -7.50 -11.37 -13.48
C VAL A 233 -7.76 -12.69 -14.22
N LYS A 234 -8.50 -12.65 -15.33
CA LYS A 234 -8.76 -13.83 -16.16
C LYS A 234 -7.46 -14.42 -16.71
N LEU A 235 -6.53 -13.58 -17.19
CA LEU A 235 -5.20 -14.00 -17.63
C LEU A 235 -4.43 -14.67 -16.50
N ALA A 236 -4.35 -14.03 -15.34
CA ALA A 236 -3.62 -14.55 -14.18
C ALA A 236 -4.23 -15.83 -13.59
N LYS A 237 -5.53 -16.07 -13.79
CA LYS A 237 -6.20 -17.30 -13.34
C LYS A 237 -6.28 -18.37 -14.44
N ASN A 238 -5.84 -18.08 -15.66
CA ASN A 238 -5.96 -19.02 -16.76
C ASN A 238 -5.11 -20.26 -16.51
N SER A 239 -5.74 -21.43 -16.56
CA SER A 239 -5.11 -22.76 -16.47
C SER A 239 -5.46 -23.64 -17.67
N ALA A 240 -6.17 -23.10 -18.66
CA ALA A 240 -6.54 -23.80 -19.90
C ALA A 240 -5.72 -23.25 -21.08
N ALA A 241 -5.99 -23.76 -22.28
CA ALA A 241 -5.47 -23.15 -23.50
C ALA A 241 -5.90 -21.67 -23.57
N ILE A 242 -5.00 -20.80 -24.02
CA ILE A 242 -5.27 -19.35 -24.07
C ILE A 242 -6.30 -19.03 -25.16
N ALA A 243 -7.59 -19.13 -24.84
CA ALA A 243 -8.68 -18.84 -25.77
C ALA A 243 -9.20 -17.41 -25.58
N GLY A 244 -8.83 -16.49 -26.49
CA GLY A 244 -9.49 -15.18 -26.66
C GLY A 244 -9.29 -14.12 -25.56
N VAL A 245 -8.96 -14.48 -24.31
CA VAL A 245 -8.78 -13.52 -23.19
C VAL A 245 -7.61 -12.56 -23.43
N ALA A 246 -6.59 -13.01 -24.15
CA ALA A 246 -5.45 -12.18 -24.56
C ALA A 246 -5.73 -11.35 -25.81
N ALA A 247 -6.74 -11.70 -26.59
CA ALA A 247 -7.04 -11.02 -27.83
C ALA A 247 -7.51 -9.60 -27.53
N ASN A 248 -6.93 -8.61 -28.20
CA ASN A 248 -7.20 -7.18 -27.96
C ASN A 248 -6.81 -6.67 -26.56
N ALA A 249 -6.14 -7.46 -25.72
CA ALA A 249 -5.72 -7.01 -24.41
C ALA A 249 -4.77 -5.81 -24.53
N LYS A 250 -5.06 -4.74 -23.79
CA LYS A 250 -4.19 -3.56 -23.76
C LYS A 250 -2.97 -3.78 -22.87
N ASP A 251 -1.98 -2.91 -23.00
CA ASP A 251 -0.72 -2.99 -22.24
C ASP A 251 -0.96 -3.10 -20.72
N GLY A 252 -1.87 -2.29 -20.17
CA GLY A 252 -2.19 -2.32 -18.74
C GLY A 252 -2.80 -3.65 -18.28
N THR A 253 -3.63 -4.26 -19.13
CA THR A 253 -4.25 -5.57 -18.86
C THR A 253 -3.19 -6.68 -18.84
N ILE A 254 -2.28 -6.68 -19.83
CA ILE A 254 -1.18 -7.64 -19.88
C ILE A 254 -0.26 -7.45 -18.67
N ALA A 255 0.16 -6.22 -18.38
CA ALA A 255 1.05 -5.92 -17.25
C ALA A 255 0.43 -6.28 -15.90
N GLY A 256 -0.87 -6.00 -15.70
CA GLY A 256 -1.62 -6.41 -14.52
C GLY A 256 -1.71 -7.93 -14.37
N GLY A 257 -1.97 -8.65 -15.47
CA GLY A 257 -1.96 -10.12 -15.49
C GLY A 257 -0.59 -10.69 -15.14
N ILE A 258 0.48 -10.10 -15.69
CA ILE A 258 1.87 -10.50 -15.43
C ILE A 258 2.19 -10.30 -13.95
N ALA A 259 1.88 -9.12 -13.39
CA ALA A 259 2.11 -8.82 -11.98
C ALA A 259 1.39 -9.82 -11.06
N LEU A 260 0.10 -10.12 -11.34
CA LEU A 260 -0.66 -11.10 -10.57
C LEU A 260 -0.05 -12.51 -10.65
N ARG A 261 0.30 -12.98 -11.85
CA ARG A 261 0.94 -14.30 -12.03
C ARG A 261 2.29 -14.39 -11.31
N ALA A 262 3.08 -13.31 -11.39
CA ALA A 262 4.38 -13.22 -10.75
C ALA A 262 4.28 -13.24 -9.22
N MET A 263 3.24 -12.64 -8.62
CA MET A 263 3.04 -12.63 -7.17
C MET A 263 2.28 -13.84 -6.63
N ALA A 264 1.39 -14.44 -7.43
CA ALA A 264 0.59 -15.59 -7.01
C ALA A 264 1.46 -16.76 -6.57
N LYS A 265 1.12 -17.36 -5.42
CA LYS A 265 1.81 -18.53 -4.88
C LYS A 265 1.78 -19.68 -5.90
N ASP A 266 2.91 -20.33 -6.16
CA ASP A 266 3.05 -21.38 -7.19
C ASP A 266 2.77 -20.93 -8.64
N GLY A 267 2.54 -19.63 -8.89
CA GLY A 267 2.24 -19.10 -10.22
C GLY A 267 3.46 -19.16 -11.14
N LYS A 268 3.28 -19.70 -12.35
CA LYS A 268 4.34 -19.85 -13.35
C LYS A 268 3.92 -19.36 -14.72
N PHE A 269 4.85 -18.78 -15.47
CA PHE A 269 4.66 -18.43 -16.88
C PHE A 269 4.95 -19.63 -17.77
N ALA A 270 4.20 -19.76 -18.86
CA ALA A 270 4.44 -20.75 -19.89
C ALA A 270 5.77 -20.52 -20.60
N ASN A 271 6.40 -21.60 -21.07
CA ASN A 271 7.64 -21.55 -21.84
C ASN A 271 7.50 -22.28 -23.18
N GLY A 272 8.44 -22.05 -24.09
CA GLY A 272 8.44 -22.60 -25.43
C GLY A 272 9.76 -23.26 -25.81
N ASN A 273 10.00 -23.34 -27.11
CA ASN A 273 11.12 -24.06 -27.71
C ASN A 273 12.48 -23.36 -27.49
N ASN A 274 12.49 -22.02 -27.47
CA ASN A 274 13.65 -21.15 -27.32
C ASN A 274 13.82 -20.66 -25.88
N ALA A 275 13.72 -21.57 -24.91
CA ALA A 275 13.61 -21.28 -23.49
C ALA A 275 14.62 -20.23 -22.97
N ASN A 276 15.91 -20.32 -23.30
CA ASN A 276 16.94 -19.49 -22.66
C ASN A 276 16.82 -17.97 -22.95
N ASP A 277 16.50 -17.58 -24.18
CA ASP A 277 16.40 -16.16 -24.57
C ASP A 277 15.07 -15.55 -24.13
N ALA A 278 13.98 -16.31 -24.30
CA ALA A 278 12.64 -15.88 -23.93
C ALA A 278 12.50 -15.79 -22.41
N GLN A 279 13.05 -16.76 -21.67
CA GLN A 279 12.96 -16.82 -20.21
C GLN A 279 13.48 -15.57 -19.52
N LYS A 280 14.69 -15.11 -19.84
CA LYS A 280 15.27 -13.88 -19.23
C LYS A 280 14.39 -12.65 -19.47
N THR A 281 13.78 -12.57 -20.64
CA THR A 281 12.88 -11.46 -21.00
C THR A 281 11.57 -11.56 -20.21
N ILE A 282 11.02 -12.76 -20.04
CA ILE A 282 9.84 -13.02 -19.21
C ILE A 282 10.13 -12.67 -17.73
N GLU A 283 11.26 -13.11 -17.21
CA GLU A 283 11.73 -12.81 -15.84
C GLU A 283 11.82 -11.29 -15.62
N GLY A 284 12.51 -10.58 -16.54
CA GLY A 284 12.65 -9.13 -16.47
C GLY A 284 11.32 -8.39 -16.54
N ALA A 285 10.39 -8.83 -17.41
CA ALA A 285 9.06 -8.25 -17.52
C ALA A 285 8.22 -8.49 -16.24
N ALA A 286 8.28 -9.70 -15.68
CA ALA A 286 7.59 -10.06 -14.44
C ALA A 286 8.05 -9.19 -13.26
N ILE A 287 9.36 -9.09 -13.06
CA ILE A 287 9.94 -8.31 -11.97
C ILE A 287 9.68 -6.82 -12.16
N SER A 288 9.81 -6.30 -13.38
CA SER A 288 9.49 -4.91 -13.67
C SER A 288 8.03 -4.57 -13.38
N ALA A 289 7.09 -5.47 -13.71
CA ALA A 289 5.67 -5.28 -13.41
C ALA A 289 5.40 -5.23 -11.89
N VAL A 290 6.02 -6.16 -11.14
CA VAL A 290 5.90 -6.21 -9.68
C VAL A 290 6.52 -4.98 -9.02
N ILE A 291 7.74 -4.58 -9.41
CA ILE A 291 8.42 -3.38 -8.88
C ILE A 291 7.56 -2.14 -9.12
N LYS A 292 7.08 -1.92 -10.36
CA LYS A 292 6.23 -0.77 -10.68
C LYS A 292 4.97 -0.72 -9.80
N ALA A 293 4.30 -1.87 -9.63
CA ALA A 293 3.10 -1.96 -8.81
C ALA A 293 3.38 -1.68 -7.32
N LEU A 294 4.38 -2.34 -6.74
CA LEU A 294 4.69 -2.21 -5.31
C LEU A 294 5.31 -0.85 -4.96
N ASP A 295 6.11 -0.26 -5.84
CA ASP A 295 6.67 1.08 -5.65
C ASP A 295 5.55 2.13 -5.62
N THR A 296 4.62 2.05 -6.58
CA THR A 296 3.45 2.94 -6.61
C THR A 296 2.57 2.74 -5.36
N LEU A 297 2.33 1.49 -4.96
CA LEU A 297 1.55 1.19 -3.77
C LEU A 297 2.21 1.75 -2.50
N THR A 298 3.54 1.61 -2.39
CA THR A 298 4.35 2.12 -1.28
C THR A 298 4.23 3.63 -1.16
N ILE A 299 4.41 4.34 -2.27
CA ILE A 299 4.30 5.80 -2.34
C ILE A 299 2.89 6.25 -1.97
N ALA A 300 1.86 5.57 -2.48
CA ALA A 300 0.47 5.89 -2.21
C ALA A 300 0.11 5.69 -0.72
N ILE A 301 0.50 4.56 -0.11
CA ILE A 301 0.30 4.31 1.33
C ILE A 301 0.94 5.42 2.17
N ARG A 302 2.19 5.76 1.87
CA ARG A 302 2.92 6.82 2.60
C ARG A 302 2.21 8.16 2.47
N LYS A 303 1.82 8.56 1.25
CA LYS A 303 1.09 9.81 0.99
C LYS A 303 -0.21 9.87 1.78
N THR A 304 -0.99 8.79 1.80
CA THR A 304 -2.26 8.73 2.53
C THR A 304 -2.04 8.84 4.04
N ILE A 305 -1.05 8.16 4.59
CA ILE A 305 -0.72 8.23 6.02
C ILE A 305 -0.21 9.65 6.37
N ASP A 306 0.68 10.24 5.57
CA ASP A 306 1.18 11.59 5.77
C ASP A 306 0.04 12.63 5.78
N LEU A 307 -0.96 12.49 4.89
CA LEU A 307 -2.15 13.35 4.88
C LEU A 307 -3.00 13.16 6.14
N GLY A 308 -3.25 11.91 6.55
CA GLY A 308 -4.00 11.61 7.78
C GLY A 308 -3.31 12.18 9.03
N LEU A 309 -1.99 12.04 9.12
CA LEU A 309 -1.19 12.58 10.22
C LEU A 309 -1.20 14.11 10.26
N LYS A 310 -1.20 14.78 9.11
CA LYS A 310 -1.41 16.24 9.03
C LYS A 310 -2.77 16.64 9.61
N SER A 311 -3.84 15.92 9.27
CA SER A 311 -5.17 16.19 9.84
C SER A 311 -5.21 16.01 11.36
N VAL A 312 -4.55 14.96 11.90
CA VAL A 312 -4.43 14.76 13.36
C VAL A 312 -3.68 15.93 14.00
N LYS A 313 -2.57 16.37 13.40
CA LYS A 313 -1.79 17.51 13.91
C LYS A 313 -2.62 18.80 13.97
N GLU A 314 -3.44 19.08 12.97
CA GLU A 314 -4.31 20.26 12.98
C GLU A 314 -5.42 20.15 14.05
N ALA A 315 -5.98 18.95 14.28
CA ALA A 315 -6.93 18.71 15.36
C ALA A 315 -6.32 18.88 16.77
N MET A 316 -5.03 18.60 16.93
CA MET A 316 -4.32 18.86 18.19
C MET A 316 -4.10 20.35 18.44
N LYS A 317 -4.00 21.17 17.38
CA LYS A 317 -3.75 22.61 17.47
C LYS A 317 -5.00 23.47 17.72
N THR A 318 -6.20 22.90 17.56
CA THR A 318 -7.43 23.71 17.51
C THR A 318 -7.73 24.37 18.87
N ASP A 319 -7.31 25.63 18.99
CA ASP A 319 -7.63 26.68 19.95
C ASP A 319 -7.38 26.51 21.47
N ALA A 320 -6.19 26.96 21.88
CA ALA A 320 -5.97 27.57 23.21
C ALA A 320 -6.70 28.93 23.39
N ASN A 321 -7.34 29.47 22.35
CA ASN A 321 -8.03 30.76 22.36
C ASN A 321 -9.57 30.68 22.34
N ALA A 322 -10.18 29.50 22.22
CA ALA A 322 -11.64 29.37 22.20
C ALA A 322 -12.25 29.38 23.62
N THR A 323 -11.46 29.06 24.65
CA THR A 323 -11.93 28.99 26.04
C THR A 323 -11.84 30.30 26.82
N SER A 324 -11.15 31.33 26.32
CA SER A 324 -11.09 32.64 26.99
C SER A 324 -12.34 33.50 26.75
N ALA A 325 -13.15 33.19 25.73
CA ALA A 325 -14.36 33.96 25.41
C ALA A 325 -15.63 33.55 26.20
N ALA A 326 -15.59 32.47 26.99
CA ALA A 326 -16.75 31.97 27.73
C ALA A 326 -16.77 32.35 29.22
N SER A 327 -15.72 33.00 29.75
CA SER A 327 -15.63 33.37 31.18
C SER A 327 -16.03 34.81 31.49
N GLU A 328 -16.32 35.66 30.50
CA GLU A 328 -16.72 37.07 30.71
C GLU A 328 -18.21 37.30 30.44
N LYS A 329 -19.09 36.50 31.03
CA LYS A 329 -20.52 36.86 31.10
C LYS A 329 -21.24 36.22 32.28
N SER A 330 -20.74 36.47 33.48
CA SER A 330 -21.52 36.26 34.70
C SER A 330 -21.02 37.18 35.80
N GLY A 331 -21.70 38.31 36.00
CA GLY A 331 -21.58 39.10 37.23
C GLY A 331 -21.61 40.60 37.03
N SER A 332 -22.79 41.19 36.86
CA SER A 332 -23.10 42.52 37.41
C SER A 332 -24.60 42.78 37.31
N SER A 333 -25.31 42.26 38.30
CA SER A 333 -26.59 42.82 38.74
C SER A 333 -26.29 43.88 39.78
N VAL A 334 -26.49 45.16 39.45
CA VAL A 334 -26.67 46.24 40.44
C VAL A 334 -27.83 47.12 39.99
N GLN A 335 -28.73 47.33 40.94
CA GLN A 335 -30.06 47.91 40.87
C GLN A 335 -30.09 49.36 40.40
N ASN A 336 -31.21 49.70 39.76
CA ASN A 336 -31.71 51.06 39.57
C ASN A 336 -32.84 51.30 40.58
N GLN A 337 -32.88 52.52 41.12
CA GLN A 337 -33.80 53.12 42.12
C GLN A 337 -33.46 52.90 43.60
#